data_AF-A0A2U1ZYQ3-F1
#
_entry.id   AF-A0A2U1ZYQ3-F1
#
_cell.length_a   1.000
_cell.length_b   1.000
_cell.length_c   1.000
_cell.angle_alpha   90.00
_cell.angle_beta   90.00
_cell.angle_gamma   90.00
#
_symmetry.space_group_name_H-M   'P 1'
#
loop_
_entity.id
_entity.type
_entity.pdbx_description
1 polymer ?
#
loop_
_entity_poly.entity_id
_entity_poly.type
_entity_poly.pdbx_seq_one_letter_code
_entity_poly.pdbx_strand_id
1 'polypeptide(L)'
;MAPRVHEFDWPDRAVIGTIGLPGARTFYLQVRSGARLVSIALEKQQAALLSEKIDAILDQLLTIEGNPYSAPVSTPPELVDNDQLEAVSELFRSGAMGLGWDPATAQVVIEAYPLTDGDADDVELSDEDLAAETDVLLVKMPVGAARAFAKRTREVVGAGRPACPLCGYPVDPDGHTCTVPED
;
A
#
# COMPACT_ATOMS: atom_id res chain seq x y z
N MET A 1 6.64 12.57 25.18
CA MET A 1 5.65 11.52 25.51
C MET A 1 5.67 10.54 24.35
N ALA A 2 5.71 9.22 24.55
CA ALA A 2 5.96 8.30 23.43
C ALA A 2 4.84 8.34 22.37
N PRO A 3 5.15 8.15 21.06
CA PRO A 3 4.15 8.07 20.00
C PRO A 3 3.19 6.89 20.22
N ARG A 4 1.94 7.04 19.77
CA ARG A 4 0.95 5.96 19.84
C ARG A 4 1.07 5.07 18.62
N VAL A 5 1.75 3.95 18.77
CA VAL A 5 1.98 3.00 17.67
C VAL A 5 0.78 2.07 17.50
N HIS A 6 0.19 2.09 16.31
CA HIS A 6 -0.82 1.17 15.83
C HIS A 6 -0.16 0.05 15.04
N GLU A 7 0.38 -0.94 15.74
CA GLU A 7 1.07 -2.07 15.09
C GLU A 7 0.10 -3.16 14.63
N PHE A 8 0.32 -3.66 13.41
CA PHE A 8 -0.33 -4.84 12.84
C PHE A 8 0.75 -5.78 12.31
N ASP A 9 1.01 -6.85 13.07
CA ASP A 9 1.92 -7.91 12.68
C ASP A 9 1.10 -9.10 12.15
N TRP A 10 1.28 -9.46 10.87
CA TRP A 10 0.42 -10.42 10.17
C TRP A 10 -1.07 -10.04 10.20
N PRO A 11 -1.47 -8.89 9.59
CA PRO A 11 -2.87 -8.52 9.53
C PRO A 11 -3.69 -9.53 8.72
N ASP A 12 -4.95 -9.72 9.10
CA ASP A 12 -5.91 -10.53 8.33
C ASP A 12 -6.18 -9.92 6.96
N ARG A 13 -6.05 -8.58 6.86
CA ARG A 13 -6.30 -7.81 5.65
C ARG A 13 -5.53 -6.50 5.70
N ALA A 14 -4.84 -6.17 4.62
CA ALA A 14 -4.28 -4.85 4.37
C ALA A 14 -4.56 -4.49 2.92
N VAL A 15 -5.23 -3.36 2.66
CA VAL A 15 -5.64 -2.95 1.31
C VAL A 15 -5.61 -1.44 1.16
N ILE A 16 -5.31 -0.98 -0.05
CA ILE A 16 -5.65 0.38 -0.48
C ILE A 16 -6.97 0.34 -1.25
N GLY A 17 -7.82 1.33 -0.96
CA GLY A 17 -9.08 1.56 -1.66
C GLY A 17 -9.37 3.05 -1.80
N THR A 18 -10.49 3.38 -2.44
CA THR A 18 -10.92 4.76 -2.62
C THR A 18 -12.40 4.95 -2.31
N ILE A 19 -12.76 6.13 -1.82
CA ILE A 19 -14.15 6.58 -1.66
C ILE A 19 -14.30 7.90 -2.40
N GLY A 20 -15.43 8.09 -3.09
CA GLY A 20 -15.76 9.31 -3.82
C GLY A 20 -15.88 9.14 -5.33
N LEU A 21 -16.20 10.23 -6.02
CA LEU A 21 -16.40 10.26 -7.46
C LEU A 21 -15.06 10.27 -8.21
N PRO A 22 -14.99 9.75 -9.45
CA PRO A 22 -13.82 9.93 -10.32
C PRO A 22 -13.38 11.40 -10.37
N GLY A 23 -12.09 11.68 -10.12
CA GLY A 23 -11.53 13.04 -10.04
C GLY A 23 -11.59 13.69 -8.65
N ALA A 24 -12.38 13.15 -7.72
CA ALA A 24 -12.49 13.61 -6.33
C ALA A 24 -12.45 12.42 -5.34
N ARG A 25 -11.64 11.41 -5.65
CA ARG A 25 -11.48 10.21 -4.82
C ARG A 25 -10.49 10.48 -3.70
N THR A 26 -10.84 10.08 -2.48
CA THR A 26 -9.90 9.98 -1.35
C THR A 26 -9.39 8.55 -1.27
N PHE A 27 -8.08 8.37 -1.19
CA PHE A 27 -7.45 7.07 -0.99
C PHE A 27 -7.34 6.77 0.49
N TYR A 28 -7.55 5.51 0.85
CA TYR A 28 -7.39 5.00 2.21
C TYR A 28 -6.58 3.72 2.22
N LEU A 29 -5.64 3.63 3.16
CA LEU A 29 -5.00 2.38 3.56
C LEU A 29 -5.79 1.84 4.75
N GLN A 30 -6.38 0.67 4.57
CA GLN A 30 -7.17 -0.01 5.60
C GLN A 30 -6.49 -1.31 6.00
N VAL A 31 -6.33 -1.51 7.31
CA VAL A 31 -5.66 -2.66 7.91
C VAL A 31 -6.53 -3.25 9.00
N ARG A 32 -6.74 -4.57 8.96
CA ARG A 32 -7.59 -5.32 9.89
C ARG A 32 -6.85 -6.48 10.53
N SER A 33 -7.08 -6.66 11.83
CA SER A 33 -6.71 -7.87 12.57
C SER A 33 -7.78 -8.15 13.63
N GLY A 34 -8.50 -9.27 13.49
CA GLY A 34 -9.69 -9.58 14.27
C GLY A 34 -10.73 -8.46 14.20
N ALA A 35 -11.10 -7.94 15.38
CA ALA A 35 -12.05 -6.83 15.51
C ALA A 35 -11.42 -5.44 15.35
N ARG A 36 -10.08 -5.35 15.21
CA ARG A 36 -9.39 -4.07 15.10
C ARG A 36 -9.26 -3.69 13.63
N LEU A 37 -9.80 -2.53 13.28
CA LEU A 37 -9.73 -1.93 11.96
C LEU A 37 -9.14 -0.53 12.10
N VAL A 38 -8.08 -0.24 11.35
CA VAL A 38 -7.50 1.11 11.23
C VAL A 38 -7.59 1.53 9.78
N SER A 39 -7.94 2.80 9.54
CA SER A 39 -7.94 3.40 8.22
C SER A 39 -7.24 4.75 8.28
N ILE A 40 -6.26 4.96 7.41
CA ILE A 40 -5.59 6.26 7.26
C ILE A 40 -5.82 6.78 5.85
N ALA A 41 -5.99 8.09 5.71
CA ALA A 41 -6.04 8.72 4.39
C ALA A 41 -4.62 8.88 3.85
N LEU A 42 -4.45 8.75 2.55
CA LEU A 42 -3.17 8.97 1.87
C LEU A 42 -3.40 9.63 0.52
N GLU A 43 -2.35 10.22 -0.03
CA GLU A 43 -2.36 10.75 -1.38
C GLU A 43 -2.27 9.64 -2.42
N LYS A 44 -2.78 9.93 -3.62
CA LYS A 44 -2.65 9.01 -4.76
C LYS A 44 -1.19 8.70 -5.09
N GLN A 45 -0.30 9.68 -4.98
CA GLN A 45 1.12 9.51 -5.27
C GLN A 45 1.81 8.61 -4.24
N GLN A 46 1.49 8.76 -2.96
CA GLN A 46 1.96 7.86 -1.89
C GLN A 46 1.50 6.42 -2.16
N ALA A 47 0.22 6.21 -2.48
CA ALA A 47 -0.30 4.88 -2.82
C ALA A 47 0.42 4.26 -4.02
N ALA A 48 0.63 5.04 -5.09
CA ALA A 48 1.33 4.59 -6.28
C ALA A 48 2.77 4.18 -5.96
N LEU A 49 3.52 5.05 -5.30
CA LEU A 49 4.92 4.82 -4.93
C LEU A 49 5.07 3.61 -4.01
N LEU A 50 4.16 3.45 -3.05
CA LEU A 50 4.16 2.31 -2.13
C LEU A 50 4.02 0.99 -2.90
N SER A 51 3.08 0.92 -3.84
CA SER A 51 2.88 -0.29 -4.65
C SER A 51 4.08 -0.64 -5.53
N GLU A 52 4.70 0.36 -6.15
CA GLU A 52 5.89 0.21 -6.98
C GLU A 52 7.09 -0.28 -6.17
N LYS A 53 7.36 0.37 -5.03
CA LYS A 53 8.49 -0.01 -4.18
C LYS A 53 8.30 -1.39 -3.54
N ILE A 54 7.08 -1.78 -3.18
CA ILE A 54 6.81 -3.14 -2.69
C ILE A 54 7.13 -4.17 -3.78
N ASP A 55 6.65 -3.96 -5.01
CA ASP A 55 6.96 -4.87 -6.11
C ASP A 55 8.47 -4.95 -6.36
N ALA A 56 9.18 -3.82 -6.33
CA ALA A 56 10.64 -3.79 -6.48
C ALA A 56 11.38 -4.58 -5.39
N ILE A 57 10.97 -4.45 -4.11
CA ILE A 57 11.51 -5.25 -3.00
C ILE A 57 11.30 -6.74 -3.28
N LEU A 58 10.06 -7.15 -3.58
CA LEU A 58 9.72 -8.55 -3.78
C LEU A 58 10.43 -9.15 -5.01
N ASP A 59 10.61 -8.37 -6.07
CA ASP A 59 11.32 -8.78 -7.28
C ASP A 59 12.82 -8.94 -7.01
N GLN A 60 13.41 -8.08 -6.18
CA GLN A 60 14.77 -8.27 -5.70
C GLN A 60 14.90 -9.56 -4.87
N LEU A 61 13.93 -9.90 -4.03
CA LEU A 61 13.96 -11.16 -3.26
C LEU A 61 13.91 -12.40 -4.17
N LEU A 62 13.22 -12.33 -5.30
CA LEU A 62 13.18 -13.41 -6.30
C LEU A 62 14.55 -13.67 -6.95
N THR A 63 15.44 -12.68 -6.99
CA THR A 63 16.80 -12.86 -7.54
C THR A 63 17.73 -13.64 -6.62
N ILE A 64 17.35 -13.85 -5.36
CA ILE A 64 18.15 -14.57 -4.38
C ILE A 64 18.07 -16.07 -4.68
N GLU A 65 19.23 -16.72 -4.82
CA GLU A 65 19.33 -18.14 -5.14
C GLU A 65 18.53 -18.99 -4.16
N GLY A 66 17.67 -19.87 -4.69
CA GLY A 66 16.82 -20.76 -3.90
C GLY A 66 15.55 -20.12 -3.33
N ASN A 67 15.28 -18.83 -3.58
CA ASN A 67 14.10 -18.10 -3.07
C ASN A 67 13.80 -18.42 -1.59
N PRO A 68 14.73 -18.14 -0.66
CA PRO A 68 14.62 -18.58 0.74
C PRO A 68 13.42 -17.99 1.47
N TYR A 69 12.91 -16.85 1.01
CA TYR A 69 11.76 -16.16 1.59
C TYR A 69 10.42 -16.54 0.96
N SER A 70 10.42 -17.47 -0.01
CA SER A 70 9.23 -17.89 -0.74
C SER A 70 8.44 -16.72 -1.33
N ALA A 71 9.15 -15.67 -1.79
CA ALA A 71 8.51 -14.54 -2.45
C ALA A 71 7.81 -15.03 -3.72
N PRO A 72 6.52 -14.69 -3.94
CA PRO A 72 5.82 -15.18 -5.11
C PRO A 72 6.05 -14.26 -6.32
N VAL A 73 6.14 -14.87 -7.50
CA VAL A 73 6.29 -14.17 -8.80
C VAL A 73 5.03 -13.40 -9.17
N SER A 74 3.86 -13.91 -8.79
CA SER A 74 2.56 -13.30 -9.02
C SER A 74 1.69 -13.39 -7.78
N THR A 75 0.60 -12.61 -7.73
CA THR A 75 -0.35 -12.67 -6.61
C THR A 75 -0.96 -14.07 -6.50
N PRO A 76 -0.83 -14.77 -5.36
CA PRO A 76 -1.50 -16.05 -5.14
C PRO A 76 -3.02 -15.89 -5.27
N PRO A 77 -3.74 -16.79 -5.97
CA PRO A 77 -5.17 -16.67 -6.20
C PRO A 77 -5.99 -16.51 -4.91
N GLU A 78 -5.60 -17.20 -3.85
CA GLU A 78 -6.23 -17.15 -2.53
C GLU A 78 -6.05 -15.82 -1.78
N LEU A 79 -5.10 -14.99 -2.22
CA LEU A 79 -4.84 -13.65 -1.64
C LEU A 79 -5.42 -12.52 -2.50
N VAL A 80 -6.09 -12.84 -3.61
CA VAL A 80 -6.76 -11.83 -4.43
C VAL A 80 -7.99 -11.31 -3.69
N ASP A 81 -7.91 -10.07 -3.21
CA ASP A 81 -9.01 -9.35 -2.56
C ASP A 81 -9.52 -8.26 -3.50
N ASN A 82 -10.77 -8.40 -3.96
CA ASN A 82 -11.49 -7.39 -4.75
C ASN A 82 -12.64 -6.73 -3.97
N ASP A 83 -12.75 -7.04 -2.67
CA ASP A 83 -13.84 -6.53 -1.84
C ASP A 83 -13.69 -5.04 -1.59
N GLN A 84 -14.81 -4.35 -1.40
CA GLN A 84 -14.81 -2.93 -1.06
C GLN A 84 -14.08 -2.68 0.28
N LEU A 85 -13.78 -1.40 0.54
CA LEU A 85 -13.35 -0.99 1.87
C LEU A 85 -14.49 -1.26 2.86
N GLU A 86 -14.12 -1.73 4.05
CA GLU A 86 -15.02 -1.72 5.20
C GLU A 86 -15.29 -0.27 5.62
N ALA A 87 -16.30 -0.04 6.46
CA ALA A 87 -16.68 1.30 6.91
C ALA A 87 -15.47 2.09 7.40
N VAL A 88 -15.14 3.17 6.68
CA VAL A 88 -13.93 3.94 6.93
C VAL A 88 -14.19 4.94 8.04
N SER A 89 -13.37 4.85 9.10
CA SER A 89 -13.16 5.90 10.08
C SER A 89 -11.71 6.34 9.97
N GLU A 90 -11.49 7.55 9.43
CA GLU A 90 -10.13 8.10 9.26
C GLU A 90 -9.48 8.33 10.63
N LEU A 91 -8.33 7.70 10.85
CA LEU A 91 -7.51 7.91 12.04
C LEU A 91 -6.66 9.17 11.89
N PHE A 92 -5.94 9.28 10.77
CA PHE A 92 -5.18 10.46 10.36
C PHE A 92 -4.96 10.48 8.84
N ARG A 93 -4.47 11.60 8.33
CA ARG A 93 -3.97 11.75 6.96
C ARG A 93 -2.45 11.59 6.94
N SER A 94 -1.94 10.73 6.08
CA SER A 94 -0.52 10.38 6.00
C SER A 94 0.31 11.54 5.41
N GLY A 95 1.39 11.92 6.11
CA GLY A 95 2.43 12.83 5.63
C GLY A 95 3.66 12.06 5.13
N ALA A 96 4.50 11.61 6.06
CA ALA A 96 5.63 10.73 5.74
C ALA A 96 5.20 9.25 5.72
N MET A 97 5.78 8.48 4.79
CA MET A 97 5.63 7.02 4.75
C MET A 97 6.98 6.33 4.59
N GLY A 98 7.24 5.35 5.45
CA GLY A 98 8.39 4.45 5.40
C GLY A 98 8.00 3.10 4.77
N LEU A 99 8.96 2.49 4.08
CA LEU A 99 8.84 1.12 3.57
C LEU A 99 10.16 0.39 3.79
N GLY A 100 10.09 -0.79 4.39
CA GLY A 100 11.24 -1.64 4.70
C GLY A 100 10.97 -3.12 4.44
N TRP A 101 12.04 -3.90 4.57
CA TRP A 101 12.03 -5.35 4.50
C TRP A 101 12.70 -5.92 5.75
N ASP A 102 12.01 -6.81 6.46
CA ASP A 102 12.55 -7.56 7.58
C ASP A 102 12.90 -9.00 7.15
N PRO A 103 14.20 -9.33 6.97
CA PRO A 103 14.62 -10.66 6.58
C PRO A 103 14.48 -11.71 7.69
N ALA A 104 14.39 -11.29 8.97
CA ALA A 104 14.27 -12.23 10.09
C ALA A 104 12.88 -12.87 10.14
N THR A 105 11.86 -12.12 9.73
CA THR A 105 10.44 -12.54 9.72
C THR A 105 9.88 -12.75 8.32
N ALA A 106 10.66 -12.41 7.29
CA ALA A 106 10.24 -12.43 5.88
C ALA A 106 9.01 -11.53 5.61
N GLN A 107 9.04 -10.31 6.14
CA GLN A 107 7.93 -9.36 6.07
C GLN A 107 8.32 -8.04 5.41
N VAL A 108 7.39 -7.50 4.63
CA VAL A 108 7.43 -6.10 4.20
C VAL A 108 6.84 -5.25 5.32
N VAL A 109 7.53 -4.17 5.67
CA VAL A 109 7.17 -3.27 6.77
C VAL A 109 6.77 -1.92 6.20
N ILE A 110 5.55 -1.48 6.48
CA ILE A 110 5.05 -0.16 6.10
C ILE A 110 4.89 0.68 7.36
N GLU A 111 5.43 1.88 7.34
CA GLU A 111 5.29 2.88 8.40
C GLU A 111 4.57 4.10 7.82
N ALA A 112 3.57 4.62 8.51
CA ALA A 112 2.89 5.83 8.11
C ALA A 112 2.76 6.78 9.29
N TYR A 113 3.09 8.03 9.03
CA TYR A 113 3.09 9.12 10.00
C TYR A 113 2.03 10.14 9.60
N PRO A 114 1.37 10.82 10.56
CA PRO A 114 0.43 11.87 10.27
C PRO A 114 1.11 13.03 9.56
N LEU A 115 0.38 13.71 8.71
CA LEU A 115 0.79 14.97 8.12
C LEU A 115 0.88 16.02 9.24
N THR A 116 2.03 16.68 9.37
CA THR A 116 2.21 17.77 10.32
C THR A 116 1.96 19.12 9.63
N ASP A 117 1.47 20.11 10.36
CA ASP A 117 1.18 21.46 9.82
C ASP A 117 2.45 22.22 9.36
N GLY A 118 3.65 21.62 9.45
CA GLY A 118 4.94 22.18 9.04
C GLY A 118 5.58 21.59 7.77
N ASP A 119 5.01 20.54 7.18
CA ASP A 119 5.62 19.75 6.07
C ASP A 119 5.50 20.41 4.67
N ALA A 120 5.63 21.74 4.57
CA ALA A 120 5.67 22.43 3.29
C ALA A 120 7.08 22.52 2.68
N ASP A 121 8.16 22.31 3.44
CA ASP A 121 9.53 22.35 2.93
C ASP A 121 10.46 21.47 3.79
N ASP A 122 10.94 20.37 3.21
CA ASP A 122 12.19 19.64 3.50
C ASP A 122 12.59 19.50 5.00
N VAL A 123 12.12 18.44 5.67
CA VAL A 123 12.66 18.06 6.99
C VAL A 123 12.85 16.55 7.07
N GLU A 124 14.10 16.11 7.24
CA GLU A 124 14.40 14.80 7.81
C GLU A 124 13.86 14.78 9.24
N LEU A 125 12.69 14.16 9.43
CA LEU A 125 12.06 14.00 10.74
C LEU A 125 13.05 13.28 11.65
N SER A 126 13.53 13.96 12.69
CA SER A 126 14.39 13.33 13.69
C SER A 126 13.56 12.43 14.61
N ASP A 127 14.15 11.39 15.19
CA ASP A 127 13.48 10.51 16.17
C ASP A 127 12.87 11.30 17.36
N GLU A 128 13.35 12.51 17.61
CA GLU A 128 12.85 13.42 18.64
C GLU A 128 11.58 14.20 18.22
N ASP A 129 11.36 14.44 16.93
CA ASP A 129 10.16 15.11 16.41
C ASP A 129 8.91 14.19 16.40
N LEU A 130 9.14 12.87 16.43
CA LEU A 130 8.09 11.85 16.59
C LEU A 130 7.55 11.77 18.04
N ALA A 131 8.14 12.51 19.00
CA ALA A 131 7.97 12.28 20.44
C ALA A 131 6.89 13.14 21.14
N ALA A 132 5.89 13.66 20.43
CA ALA A 132 4.74 14.33 21.02
C ALA A 132 3.42 13.97 20.29
N GLU A 133 2.60 13.10 20.90
CA GLU A 133 1.19 12.84 20.52
C GLU A 133 0.93 12.36 19.07
N THR A 134 1.94 11.83 18.40
CA THR A 134 1.80 11.36 17.01
C THR A 134 1.31 9.90 16.96
N ASP A 135 0.15 9.66 16.34
CA ASP A 135 -0.30 8.32 15.97
C ASP A 135 0.59 7.77 14.85
N VAL A 136 1.15 6.57 14.98
CA VAL A 136 1.95 5.93 13.92
C VAL A 136 1.27 4.64 13.51
N LEU A 137 1.10 4.39 12.21
CA LEU A 137 0.63 3.08 11.71
C LEU A 137 1.84 2.25 11.28
N LEU A 138 2.00 1.07 11.88
CA LEU A 138 3.06 0.10 11.54
C LEU A 138 2.41 -1.20 11.06
N VAL A 139 2.68 -1.60 9.82
CA VAL A 139 2.10 -2.79 9.19
C VAL A 139 3.21 -3.72 8.74
N LYS A 140 3.23 -4.95 9.25
CA LYS A 140 4.16 -5.99 8.86
C LYS A 140 3.40 -7.10 8.15
N MET A 141 3.62 -7.25 6.86
CA MET A 141 2.88 -8.19 6.02
C MET A 141 3.82 -9.20 5.36
N PRO A 142 3.43 -10.50 5.32
CA PRO A 142 4.24 -11.51 4.64
C PRO A 142 4.30 -11.26 3.13
N VAL A 143 5.33 -11.76 2.46
CA VAL A 143 5.60 -11.54 1.03
C VAL A 143 4.41 -11.82 0.09
N GLY A 144 3.57 -12.82 0.39
CA GLY A 144 2.37 -13.11 -0.38
C GLY A 144 1.30 -12.01 -0.27
N ALA A 145 1.04 -11.56 0.96
CA ALA A 145 0.10 -10.47 1.21
C ALA A 145 0.62 -9.15 0.65
N ALA A 146 1.93 -8.90 0.73
CA ALA A 146 2.57 -7.74 0.12
C ALA A 146 2.39 -7.73 -1.41
N ARG A 147 2.56 -8.87 -2.08
CA ARG A 147 2.34 -8.99 -3.54
C ARG A 147 0.88 -8.71 -3.92
N ALA A 148 -0.07 -9.23 -3.15
CA ALA A 148 -1.49 -8.97 -3.35
C ALA A 148 -1.83 -7.48 -3.15
N PHE A 149 -1.30 -6.90 -2.07
CA PHE A 149 -1.46 -5.49 -1.74
C PHE A 149 -0.93 -4.58 -2.85
N ALA A 150 0.29 -4.82 -3.35
CA ALA A 150 0.90 -4.04 -4.41
C ALA A 150 0.08 -4.08 -5.70
N LYS A 151 -0.33 -5.29 -6.14
CA LYS A 151 -1.17 -5.47 -7.33
C LYS A 151 -2.48 -4.69 -7.21
N ARG A 152 -3.24 -4.90 -6.13
CA ARG A 152 -4.52 -4.21 -5.90
C ARG A 152 -4.34 -2.70 -5.86
N THR A 153 -3.29 -2.22 -5.19
CA THR A 153 -3.01 -0.80 -5.08
C THR A 153 -2.77 -0.17 -6.45
N ARG A 154 -1.98 -0.81 -7.33
CA ARG A 154 -1.79 -0.37 -8.71
C ARG A 154 -3.11 -0.29 -9.48
N GLU A 155 -3.96 -1.30 -9.35
CA GLU A 155 -5.28 -1.33 -9.99
C GLU A 155 -6.18 -0.18 -9.50
N VAL A 156 -6.24 0.07 -8.19
CA VAL A 156 -7.04 1.15 -7.58
C VAL A 156 -6.53 2.53 -8.02
N VAL A 157 -5.21 2.74 -8.03
CA VAL A 157 -4.57 3.97 -8.52
C VAL A 157 -4.84 4.19 -10.01
N GLY A 158 -4.85 3.09 -10.79
CA GLY A 158 -5.10 3.06 -12.23
C GLY A 158 -6.58 3.18 -12.63
N ALA A 159 -7.53 2.81 -11.75
CA ALA A 159 -8.98 2.78 -12.03
C ALA A 159 -9.64 4.17 -12.22
N GLY A 160 -8.85 5.24 -12.31
CA GLY A 160 -9.30 6.57 -12.76
C GLY A 160 -8.89 6.91 -14.19
N ARG A 161 -8.16 6.00 -14.87
CA ARG A 161 -7.69 6.20 -16.24
C ARG A 161 -8.79 5.81 -17.23
N PRO A 162 -8.84 6.45 -18.41
CA PRO A 162 -9.76 6.02 -19.47
C PRO A 162 -9.51 4.55 -19.79
N ALA A 163 -10.60 3.78 -19.90
CA ALA A 163 -10.53 2.38 -20.33
C ALA A 163 -10.08 2.31 -21.79
N CYS A 164 -9.25 1.33 -22.12
CA CYS A 164 -8.87 1.05 -23.49
C CYS A 164 -10.12 0.61 -24.26
N PRO A 165 -10.42 1.22 -25.43
CA PRO A 165 -11.59 0.85 -26.23
C PRO A 165 -11.51 -0.56 -26.82
N LEU A 166 -10.34 -1.21 -26.79
CA LEU A 166 -10.12 -2.54 -27.35
C LEU A 166 -10.28 -3.66 -26.31
N CYS A 167 -9.64 -3.54 -25.14
CA CYS A 167 -9.60 -4.60 -24.14
C CYS A 167 -10.34 -4.28 -22.83
N GLY A 168 -10.81 -3.04 -22.65
CA GLY A 168 -11.50 -2.59 -21.43
C GLY A 168 -10.60 -2.31 -20.22
N TYR A 169 -9.29 -2.59 -20.29
CA TYR A 169 -8.34 -2.31 -19.21
C TYR A 169 -7.93 -0.82 -19.15
N PRO A 170 -7.57 -0.27 -17.97
CA PRO A 170 -7.10 1.11 -17.84
C PRO A 170 -5.82 1.36 -18.67
N VAL A 171 -5.76 2.47 -19.42
CA VAL A 171 -4.61 2.81 -20.29
C VAL A 171 -3.48 3.48 -19.49
N ASP A 172 -2.27 2.91 -19.48
CA ASP A 172 -1.06 3.51 -18.88
C ASP A 172 -0.61 4.82 -19.58
N PRO A 173 0.02 5.77 -18.84
CA PRO A 173 0.52 7.02 -19.40
C PRO A 173 1.66 6.82 -20.41
N ASP A 174 2.49 5.79 -20.25
CA ASP A 174 3.57 5.41 -21.16
C ASP A 174 3.07 4.61 -22.39
N GLY A 175 1.75 4.43 -22.51
CA GLY A 175 1.10 3.63 -23.53
C GLY A 175 0.66 2.26 -23.01
N HIS A 176 -0.49 1.80 -23.50
CA HIS A 176 -1.03 0.48 -23.18
C HIS A 176 -0.87 -0.46 -24.38
N THR A 177 -0.10 -1.53 -24.21
CA THR A 177 0.02 -2.58 -25.23
C THR A 177 -1.11 -3.58 -25.06
N CYS A 178 -2.08 -3.55 -25.97
CA CYS A 178 -3.18 -4.51 -25.99
C CYS A 178 -2.66 -5.87 -26.49
N THR A 179 -2.64 -6.89 -25.63
CA THR A 179 -2.60 -8.29 -26.06
C THR A 179 -4.04 -8.78 -26.19
N VAL A 180 -4.67 -8.50 -27.33
CA VAL A 180 -5.97 -9.09 -27.66
C VAL A 180 -5.72 -10.58 -27.90
N PRO A 181 -6.33 -11.51 -27.15
CA PRO A 181 -6.31 -12.90 -27.57
C PRO A 181 -7.02 -12.97 -28.93
N GLU A 182 -6.32 -13.48 -29.95
CA GLU A 182 -6.95 -13.82 -31.22
C GLU A 182 -8.02 -14.90 -30.94
N ASP A 183 -9.25 -14.66 -31.43
CA ASP A 183 -10.41 -15.58 -31.32
C ASP A 183 -10.08 -17.02 -31.74
#